data_AF-A0A8J6YPZ7-F1
#
_entry.id   AF-A0A8J6YPZ7-F1
#
_cell.length_a   1.000
_cell.length_b   1.000
_cell.length_c   1.000
_cell.angle_alpha   90.00
_cell.angle_beta   90.00
_cell.angle_gamma   90.00
#
_symmetry.space_group_name_H-M   'P 1'
#
loop_
_entity.id
_entity.type
_entity.pdbx_description
1 polymer ?
#
loop_
_entity_poly.entity_id
_entity_poly.type
_entity_poly.pdbx_seq_one_letter_code
_entity_poly.pdbx_strand_id
1 'polypeptide(L)'
;MRERPQKPVNIDGIPRSPAQDEQINDTCRAALNTPAGERLMDYLRSITASVVMPPSASDAELRDLEGMRRLHGILDYRRKTTPKE
;
A
#
# COMPACT_ATOMS: atom_id res chain seq x y z
N MET A 1 -26.57 -15.39 11.69
CA MET A 1 -25.27 -14.77 12.03
C MET A 1 -24.58 -14.42 10.72
N ARG A 2 -24.17 -13.17 10.49
CA ARG A 2 -23.25 -12.85 9.40
C ARG A 2 -21.87 -13.35 9.83
N GLU A 3 -21.23 -14.19 9.02
CA GLU A 3 -19.86 -14.62 9.29
C GLU A 3 -18.98 -13.38 9.49
N ARG A 4 -18.20 -13.39 10.57
CA ARG A 4 -17.26 -12.31 10.86
C ARG A 4 -16.18 -12.40 9.78
N PRO A 5 -15.88 -11.34 9.02
CA PRO A 5 -14.90 -11.41 7.96
C PRO A 5 -13.58 -11.94 8.55
N GLN A 6 -13.07 -13.00 7.94
CA GLN A 6 -11.80 -13.59 8.32
C GLN A 6 -10.75 -12.49 8.31
N LYS A 7 -9.95 -12.39 9.39
CA LYS A 7 -8.90 -11.37 9.52
C LYS A 7 -8.07 -11.37 8.23
N PRO A 8 -7.86 -10.23 7.56
CA PRO A 8 -7.10 -10.20 6.31
C PRO A 8 -5.73 -10.82 6.55
N VAL A 9 -5.32 -11.71 5.64
CA VAL A 9 -4.16 -12.59 5.86
C VAL A 9 -2.88 -11.78 6.03
N ASN A 10 -2.72 -10.70 5.25
CA ASN A 10 -1.73 -9.63 5.39
C ASN A 10 -2.31 -8.36 4.74
N ILE A 11 -1.68 -7.18 4.92
CA ILE A 11 -2.19 -5.90 4.40
C ILE A 11 -2.37 -5.87 2.87
N ASP A 12 -1.58 -6.67 2.14
CA ASP A 12 -1.65 -6.80 0.68
C ASP A 12 -2.56 -7.95 0.21
N GLY A 13 -3.13 -8.73 1.14
CA GLY A 13 -4.02 -9.86 0.87
C GLY A 13 -3.30 -11.17 0.50
N ILE A 14 -1.96 -11.21 0.54
CA ILE A 14 -1.20 -12.41 0.19
C ILE A 14 -0.81 -13.19 1.46
N PRO A 15 -1.12 -14.49 1.55
CA PRO A 15 -0.75 -15.31 2.70
C PRO A 15 0.77 -15.47 2.80
N ARG A 16 1.34 -15.11 3.97
CA ARG A 16 2.77 -15.30 4.31
C ARG A 16 2.91 -15.59 5.80
N SER A 17 4.04 -16.20 6.19
CA SER A 17 4.38 -16.32 7.61
C SER A 17 4.69 -14.94 8.22
N PRO A 18 4.58 -14.78 9.56
CA PRO A 18 4.91 -13.52 10.22
C PRO A 18 6.34 -13.04 9.94
N ALA A 19 7.30 -13.97 9.89
CA ALA A 19 8.70 -13.65 9.60
C ALA A 19 8.90 -13.16 8.15
N GLN A 20 8.21 -13.78 7.19
CA GLN A 20 8.25 -13.32 5.79
C GLN A 20 7.60 -11.95 5.62
N ASP A 21 6.50 -11.68 6.31
CA ASP A 21 5.85 -10.36 6.23
C ASP A 21 6.72 -9.26 6.87
N GLU A 22 7.40 -9.58 7.98
CA GLU A 22 8.35 -8.64 8.61
C GLU A 22 9.56 -8.35 7.71
N GLN A 23 10.11 -9.35 7.02
CA GLN A 23 11.20 -9.14 6.06
C GLN A 23 10.81 -8.15 4.93
N ILE A 24 9.54 -8.17 4.51
CA ILE A 24 9.03 -7.20 3.53
C ILE A 24 8.92 -5.81 4.16
N ASN A 25 8.45 -5.72 5.40
CA ASN A 25 8.41 -4.47 6.14
C ASN A 25 9.80 -3.86 6.29
N ASP A 26 10.81 -4.66 6.67
CA ASP A 26 12.22 -4.27 6.71
C ASP A 26 12.71 -3.73 5.36
N THR A 27 12.42 -4.45 4.29
CA THR A 27 12.81 -4.04 2.93
C THR A 27 12.16 -2.70 2.55
N CYS A 28 10.87 -2.52 2.84
CA CYS A 28 10.16 -1.28 2.59
C CYS A 28 10.74 -0.13 3.42
N ARG A 29 11.03 -0.34 4.72
CA ARG A 29 11.67 0.67 5.58
C ARG A 29 13.02 1.08 5.00
N ALA A 30 13.88 0.12 4.70
CA ALA A 30 15.24 0.36 4.21
C ALA A 30 15.26 1.10 2.87
N ALA A 31 14.35 0.75 1.94
CA ALA A 31 14.29 1.39 0.63
C ALA A 31 13.60 2.76 0.66
N LEU A 32 12.48 2.88 1.38
CA LEU A 32 11.56 4.02 1.25
C LEU A 32 11.77 5.11 2.31
N ASN A 33 12.40 4.82 3.45
CA ASN A 33 12.74 5.83 4.46
C ASN A 33 14.13 6.46 4.21
N THR A 34 14.48 6.63 2.94
CA THR A 34 15.67 7.38 2.49
C THR A 34 15.23 8.68 1.82
N PRO A 35 16.10 9.70 1.67
CA PRO A 35 15.71 10.93 0.97
C PRO A 35 15.22 10.69 -0.47
N ALA A 36 15.76 9.69 -1.16
CA ALA A 36 15.28 9.30 -2.49
C ALA A 36 13.96 8.52 -2.42
N GLY A 37 13.81 7.64 -1.43
CA GLY A 37 12.59 6.90 -1.16
C GLY A 37 11.39 7.80 -0.82
N GLU A 38 11.58 8.83 0.00
CA GLU A 38 10.53 9.81 0.30
C GLU A 38 10.11 10.56 -0.97
N ARG A 39 11.07 11.02 -1.80
CA ARG A 39 10.74 11.64 -3.09
C ARG A 39 9.96 10.71 -4.03
N LEU A 40 10.29 9.42 -4.02
CA LEU A 40 9.55 8.42 -4.78
C LEU A 40 8.12 8.26 -4.23
N MET A 41 7.95 8.20 -2.91
CA MET A 41 6.63 8.10 -2.28
C MET A 41 5.77 9.36 -2.55
N ASP A 42 6.38 10.55 -2.54
CA ASP A 42 5.70 11.79 -2.90
C ASP A 42 5.26 11.79 -4.36
N TYR A 43 6.12 11.31 -5.28
CA TYR A 43 5.75 11.14 -6.67
C TYR A 43 4.59 10.14 -6.83
N LEU A 44 4.66 8.96 -6.20
CA LEU A 44 3.59 7.97 -6.24
C LEU A 44 2.27 8.53 -5.69
N ARG A 45 2.31 9.29 -4.59
CA ARG A 45 1.14 9.99 -4.05
C ARG A 45 0.52 10.94 -5.08
N SER A 46 1.36 11.71 -5.79
CA SER A 46 0.93 12.71 -6.77
C SER A 46 0.19 12.12 -7.97
N ILE A 47 0.51 10.88 -8.37
CA ILE A 47 -0.13 10.17 -9.48
C ILE A 47 -1.19 9.16 -9.03
N THR A 48 -1.46 9.04 -7.72
CA THR A 48 -2.43 8.06 -7.18
C THR A 48 -3.38 8.67 -6.14
N ALA A 49 -2.95 8.72 -4.87
CA ALA A 49 -3.78 9.04 -3.71
C ALA A 49 -4.32 10.48 -3.75
N SER A 50 -3.60 11.40 -4.39
CA SER A 50 -4.01 12.80 -4.54
C SER A 50 -4.69 13.09 -5.88
N VAL A 51 -4.80 12.13 -6.79
CA VAL A 51 -5.45 12.33 -8.09
C VAL A 51 -6.97 12.33 -7.90
N VAL A 52 -7.63 13.35 -8.45
CA VAL A 52 -9.08 13.46 -8.55
C VAL A 52 -9.48 13.24 -10.00
N MET A 53 -10.36 12.26 -10.23
CA MET A 53 -10.89 11.98 -11.57
C MET A 53 -12.07 12.90 -11.89
N PRO A 54 -12.25 13.31 -13.16
CA PRO A 54 -13.38 14.12 -13.56
C PRO A 54 -14.70 13.34 -13.41
N PRO A 55 -15.86 14.04 -13.32
CA PRO A 55 -17.17 13.37 -13.28
C PRO A 55 -17.47 12.49 -14.50
N SER A 56 -16.78 12.70 -15.61
CA SER A 56 -16.91 11.92 -16.84
C SER A 56 -16.09 10.62 -16.84
N ALA A 57 -15.32 10.34 -15.77
CA ALA A 57 -14.50 9.14 -15.69
C ALA A 57 -15.37 7.88 -15.69
N SER A 58 -14.93 6.88 -16.44
CA SER A 58 -15.57 5.57 -16.48
C SER A 58 -15.26 4.75 -15.22
N ASP A 59 -16.12 3.76 -14.95
CA ASP A 59 -15.88 2.78 -13.88
C ASP A 59 -14.57 2.01 -14.05
N ALA A 60 -14.09 1.84 -15.29
CA ALA A 60 -12.82 1.17 -15.56
C ALA A 60 -11.63 2.04 -15.10
N GLU A 61 -11.63 3.32 -15.46
CA GLU A 61 -10.59 4.27 -15.05
C GLU A 61 -10.58 4.48 -13.53
N LEU A 62 -11.76 4.53 -12.90
CA LEU A 62 -11.86 4.64 -11.44
C LEU A 62 -11.27 3.42 -10.73
N ARG A 63 -11.54 2.21 -11.23
CA ARG A 63 -11.00 0.97 -10.65
C ARG A 63 -9.50 0.83 -10.85
N ASP A 64 -8.98 1.27 -12.00
CA ASP A 64 -7.54 1.31 -12.25
C ASP A 64 -6.83 2.21 -11.26
N LEU A 65 -7.31 3.47 -11.12
CA LEU A 65 -6.76 4.41 -10.15
C LEU A 65 -6.85 3.88 -8.71
N GLU A 66 -7.95 3.22 -8.34
CA GLU A 66 -8.11 2.63 -7.02
C GLU A 66 -7.11 1.47 -6.76
N GLY A 67 -6.81 0.67 -7.79
CA GLY A 67 -5.74 -0.32 -7.74
C GLY A 67 -4.37 0.31 -7.45
N MET A 68 -4.07 1.43 -8.11
CA MET A 68 -2.84 2.18 -7.88
C MET A 68 -2.79 2.80 -6.47
N ARG A 69 -3.91 3.36 -5.98
CA ARG A 69 -4.02 3.91 -4.62
C ARG A 69 -3.81 2.83 -3.56
N ARG A 70 -4.38 1.64 -3.76
CA ARG A 70 -4.16 0.49 -2.88
C ARG A 70 -2.68 0.12 -2.80
N LEU A 71 -1.97 0.09 -3.93
CA LEU A 71 -0.54 -0.20 -3.94
C LEU A 71 0.27 0.86 -3.19
N HIS A 72 0.04 2.15 -3.45
CA HIS A 72 0.68 3.23 -2.70
C HIS A 72 0.41 3.12 -1.19
N GLY A 73 -0.84 2.85 -0.80
CA GLY A 73 -1.23 2.67 0.59
C GLY A 73 -0.53 1.49 1.28
N ILE A 74 -0.37 0.36 0.59
CA ILE A 74 0.39 -0.79 1.09
C ILE A 74 1.85 -0.42 1.35
N LEU A 75 2.51 0.26 0.41
CA LEU A 75 3.91 0.67 0.55
C LEU A 75 4.09 1.68 1.70
N ASP A 76 3.19 2.66 1.79
CA ASP A 76 3.21 3.67 2.84
C ASP A 76 2.94 3.06 4.23
N TYR A 77 2.04 2.08 4.32
CA TYR A 77 1.83 1.31 5.55
C TYR A 77 3.10 0.54 5.94
N ARG A 78 3.65 -0.25 5.02
CA ARG A 78 4.80 -1.13 5.30
C ARG A 78 6.03 -0.36 5.74
N ARG A 79 6.37 0.76 5.08
CA ARG A 79 7.53 1.59 5.45
C ARG A 79 7.39 2.29 6.81
N LYS A 80 6.16 2.41 7.34
CA LYS A 80 5.85 3.09 8.61
C LYS A 80 5.62 2.11 9.77
N THR A 81 5.68 0.81 9.53
CA THR A 81 5.60 -0.20 10.59
C THR A 81 6.79 -0.08 11.54
N THR A 82 6.58 -0.34 12.83
CA THR A 82 7.67 -0.48 13.80
C THR A 82 8.39 -1.82 13.59
N PRO A 83 9.74 -1.86 13.56
CA PRO A 83 10.47 -3.11 13.53
C PRO A 83 10.07 -4.02 14.70
N LYS A 84 9.88 -5.31 14.43
CA LYS A 84 9.68 -6.31 15.47
C LYS A 84 11.03 -6.89 15.89
N GLU A 85 11.26 -6.97 17.19
CA GLU A 85 12.43 -7.63 17.81
C GLU A 85 12.45 -9.14 17.53
#